data_AF-A0AAV6HXK5-F1
#
_entry.id   AF-A0AAV6HXK5-F1
#
_cell.length_a   1.000
_cell.length_b   1.000
_cell.length_c   1.000
_cell.angle_alpha   90.00
_cell.angle_beta   90.00
_cell.angle_gamma   90.00
#
_symmetry.space_group_name_H-M   'P 1'
#
loop_
_entity.id
_entity.type
_entity.pdbx_description
1 polymer ?
#
loop_
_entity_poly.entity_id
_entity_poly.type
_entity_poly.pdbx_seq_one_letter_code
_entity_poly.pdbx_strand_id
1 'polypeptide(L)'
;MESSLSRIQALITQIKQDIFSSPFDPLSFVSPSAYEKVPTTYPFDGELIRLCLVNHIQRLGLAEHFTKEIDEVLENIYRSYKNQESREIDLHLAPAKIYKDSLAFRLLQMHGYNVTPRSFCWFLYDEDIRVHVERNFEYVIGALYNVYRATELMFSREYEAEEARLFSKKLLEKSLKLKSVKDDPNFQRVVRYSDLFNISKARNIYSNCFYKM
;
A
#
# COMPACT_ATOMS: atom_id res chain seq x y z
N MET A 1 27.41 23.27 4.98
CA MET A 1 26.99 21.87 4.70
C MET A 1 26.54 21.15 5.97
N GLU A 2 27.28 21.25 7.08
CA GLU A 2 26.94 20.64 8.38
C GLU A 2 25.50 20.89 8.86
N SER A 3 24.99 22.13 8.73
CA SER A 3 23.63 22.49 9.17
C SER A 3 22.51 21.70 8.49
N SER A 4 22.66 21.33 7.21
CA SER A 4 21.63 20.59 6.47
C SER A 4 21.58 19.12 6.88
N LEU A 5 22.75 18.51 7.14
CA LEU A 5 22.86 17.12 7.58
C LEU A 5 22.24 16.94 8.98
N SER A 6 22.51 17.86 9.90
CA SER A 6 21.92 17.85 11.26
C SER A 6 20.39 17.96 11.21
N ARG A 7 19.84 18.77 10.29
CA ARG A 7 18.39 18.91 10.11
C ARG A 7 17.75 17.62 9.59
N ILE A 8 18.40 16.95 8.63
CA ILE A 8 17.91 15.66 8.10
C ILE A 8 17.92 14.60 9.22
N GLN A 9 18.99 14.53 10.01
CA GLN A 9 19.07 13.59 11.14
C GLN A 9 18.02 13.86 12.22
N ALA A 10 17.72 15.14 12.50
CA ALA A 10 16.65 15.52 13.41
C ALA A 10 15.27 15.06 12.91
N LEU A 11 14.98 15.24 11.61
CA LEU A 11 13.73 14.78 11.01
C LEU A 11 13.60 13.25 11.04
N ILE A 12 14.68 12.51 10.73
CA ILE A 12 14.70 11.05 10.84
C ILE A 12 14.39 10.61 12.27
N THR A 13 15.02 11.26 13.27
CA THR A 13 14.79 10.96 14.69
C THR A 13 13.35 11.22 15.09
N GLN A 14 12.76 12.32 14.61
CA GLN A 14 11.36 12.66 14.87
C GLN A 14 10.41 11.61 14.27
N ILE A 15 10.62 11.21 13.01
CA ILE A 15 9.81 10.17 12.35
C ILE A 15 9.87 8.84 13.12
N LYS A 16 11.06 8.46 13.61
CA LYS A 16 11.25 7.27 14.46
C LYS A 16 10.38 7.34 15.72
N GLN A 17 10.41 8.48 16.41
CA GLN A 17 9.64 8.67 17.64
C GLN A 17 8.13 8.68 17.41
N ASP A 18 7.66 9.35 16.37
CA ASP A 18 6.21 9.55 16.21
C ASP A 18 5.51 8.30 15.66
N ILE A 19 6.18 7.50 14.83
CA ILE A 19 5.51 6.43 14.06
C ILE A 19 5.92 5.02 14.49
N PHE A 20 7.18 4.85 14.92
CA PHE A 20 7.73 3.53 15.23
C PHE A 20 7.82 3.25 16.73
N SER A 21 7.79 4.28 17.59
CA SER A 21 7.70 4.09 19.05
C SER A 21 6.32 3.59 19.51
N SER A 22 6.30 2.98 20.69
CA SER A 22 5.08 2.52 21.38
C SER A 22 4.82 3.40 22.62
N PRO A 23 3.58 3.84 22.89
CA PRO A 23 2.37 3.56 22.11
C PRO A 23 2.27 4.45 20.86
N PHE A 24 1.86 3.86 19.73
CA PHE A 24 1.54 4.59 18.51
C PHE A 24 0.09 5.02 18.54
N ASP A 25 -0.15 6.33 18.36
CA ASP A 25 -1.49 6.90 18.22
C ASP A 25 -1.72 7.31 16.75
N PRO A 26 -2.50 6.54 15.97
CA PRO A 26 -2.84 6.89 14.59
C PRO A 26 -3.56 8.25 14.47
N LEU A 27 -4.23 8.70 15.53
CA LEU A 27 -5.01 9.95 15.53
C LEU A 27 -4.12 11.18 15.74
N SER A 28 -2.90 11.01 16.26
CA SER A 28 -1.94 12.12 16.41
C SER A 28 -1.57 12.80 15.08
N PHE A 29 -1.72 12.09 13.95
CA PHE A 29 -1.46 12.61 12.60
C PHE A 29 -2.71 13.21 11.93
N VAL A 30 -3.87 13.13 12.59
CA VAL A 30 -5.15 13.63 12.08
C VAL A 30 -5.42 14.98 12.73
N SER A 31 -5.58 16.02 11.90
CA SER A 31 -5.95 17.35 12.42
C SER A 31 -7.28 17.28 13.18
N PRO A 32 -7.44 18.00 14.32
CA PRO A 32 -8.69 18.03 15.05
C PRO A 32 -9.93 18.42 14.23
N SER A 33 -9.72 19.24 13.20
CA SER A 33 -10.74 19.65 12.24
C SER A 33 -11.21 18.55 11.27
N ALA A 34 -10.47 17.44 11.19
CA ALA A 34 -10.78 16.32 10.33
C ALA A 34 -11.68 15.29 11.03
N TYR A 35 -11.77 15.27 12.36
CA TYR A 35 -12.59 14.27 13.09
C TYR A 35 -14.08 14.28 12.70
N GLU A 36 -14.64 15.44 12.30
CA GLU A 36 -16.03 15.56 11.82
C GLU A 36 -16.20 15.22 10.32
N LYS A 37 -15.10 15.19 9.54
CA LYS A 37 -15.11 15.05 8.07
C LYS A 37 -14.45 13.76 7.56
N VAL A 38 -13.86 12.97 8.45
CA VAL A 38 -13.27 11.67 8.10
C VAL A 38 -14.43 10.68 7.90
N PRO A 39 -14.51 9.99 6.75
CA PRO A 39 -15.46 8.90 6.57
C PRO A 39 -15.28 7.88 7.71
N THR A 40 -16.37 7.55 8.39
CA THR A 40 -16.45 6.53 9.48
C THR A 40 -16.04 5.11 9.04
N THR A 41 -15.54 4.95 7.82
CA THR A 41 -15.26 3.69 7.14
C THR A 41 -13.76 3.36 7.03
N TYR A 42 -12.87 4.19 7.58
CA TYR A 42 -11.45 3.88 7.60
C TYR A 42 -11.06 3.27 8.96
N PRO A 43 -10.84 1.96 9.08
CA PRO A 43 -10.11 1.47 10.23
C PRO A 43 -8.72 2.09 10.17
N PHE A 44 -8.37 2.90 11.17
CA PHE A 44 -7.00 3.32 11.45
C PHE A 44 -6.21 2.09 11.91
N ASP A 45 -6.02 1.15 10.99
CA ASP A 45 -5.21 -0.02 11.21
C ASP A 45 -3.75 0.46 11.26
N GLY A 46 -3.24 0.60 12.48
CA GLY A 46 -1.88 1.06 12.72
C GLY A 46 -0.83 0.19 12.04
N GLU A 47 -1.12 -1.10 11.81
CA GLU A 47 -0.26 -1.97 11.02
C GLU A 47 -0.22 -1.56 9.55
N LEU A 48 -1.38 -1.23 8.95
CA LEU A 48 -1.45 -0.75 7.57
C LEU A 48 -0.70 0.58 7.41
N ILE A 49 -0.83 1.50 8.38
CA ILE A 49 -0.11 2.79 8.35
C ILE A 49 1.40 2.56 8.35
N ARG A 50 1.90 1.71 9.26
CA ARG A 50 3.33 1.36 9.33
C ARG A 50 3.83 0.67 8.07
N LEU A 51 3.06 -0.28 7.51
CA LEU A 51 3.39 -0.92 6.22
C LEU A 51 3.49 0.09 5.07
N CYS A 52 2.53 1.02 4.98
CA CYS A 52 2.55 2.10 4.00
C CYS A 52 3.81 2.97 4.14
N LEU A 53 4.20 3.29 5.38
CA LEU A 53 5.39 4.08 5.65
C LEU A 53 6.67 3.33 5.28
N VAL A 54 6.81 2.06 5.68
CA VAL A 54 7.95 1.21 5.29
C VAL A 54 8.09 1.19 3.77
N ASN A 55 6.98 0.98 3.05
CA ASN A 55 6.97 1.03 1.60
C ASN A 55 7.38 2.40 1.04
N HIS A 56 6.97 3.50 1.68
CA HIS A 56 7.36 4.85 1.25
C HIS A 56 8.85 5.11 1.47
N ILE A 57 9.38 4.80 2.67
CA ILE A 57 10.79 4.90 3.02
C ILE A 57 11.67 4.14 2.02
N GLN A 58 11.30 2.89 1.70
CA GLN A 58 12.02 2.08 0.72
C GLN A 58 12.00 2.70 -0.68
N ARG A 59 10.86 3.22 -1.13
CA ARG A 59 10.74 3.87 -2.46
C ARG A 59 11.49 5.19 -2.56
N LEU A 60 11.70 5.87 -1.45
CA LEU A 60 12.53 7.07 -1.36
C LEU A 60 14.03 6.77 -1.27
N GLY A 61 14.43 5.50 -1.16
CA GLY A 61 15.84 5.12 -0.97
C GLY A 61 16.38 5.42 0.42
N LEU A 62 15.50 5.63 1.42
CA LEU A 62 15.88 5.99 2.78
C LEU A 62 16.00 4.79 3.73
N ALA A 63 15.86 3.57 3.22
CA ALA A 63 15.76 2.35 4.03
C ALA A 63 16.93 2.15 5.00
N GLU A 64 18.15 2.53 4.61
CA GLU A 64 19.36 2.40 5.44
C GLU A 64 19.30 3.19 6.76
N HIS A 65 18.48 4.25 6.82
CA HIS A 65 18.31 5.03 8.04
C HIS A 65 17.28 4.43 8.99
N PHE A 66 16.46 3.49 8.51
CA PHE A 66 15.32 2.91 9.23
C PHE A 66 15.39 1.39 9.31
N THR A 67 16.58 0.78 9.13
CA THR A 67 16.73 -0.69 9.07
C THR A 67 16.07 -1.38 10.25
N LYS A 68 16.37 -0.94 11.49
CA LYS A 68 15.81 -1.52 12.70
C LYS A 68 14.29 -1.39 12.75
N GLU A 69 13.76 -0.21 12.43
CA GLU A 69 12.32 0.06 12.47
C GLU A 69 11.56 -0.73 11.39
N ILE A 70 12.16 -0.90 10.22
CA ILE A 70 11.62 -1.73 9.14
C ILE A 70 11.57 -3.19 9.58
N ASP A 71 12.66 -3.71 10.13
CA ASP A 71 12.75 -5.09 10.60
C ASP A 71 11.70 -5.38 11.69
N GLU A 72 11.56 -4.50 12.67
CA GLU A 72 10.56 -4.61 13.74
C GLU A 72 9.12 -4.59 13.21
N VAL A 73 8.82 -3.71 12.25
CA VAL A 73 7.49 -3.68 11.62
C VAL A 73 7.23 -4.97 10.86
N LEU A 74 8.16 -5.43 10.03
CA LEU A 74 7.97 -6.63 9.22
C LEU A 74 7.88 -7.89 10.08
N GLU A 75 8.66 -8.00 11.15
CA GLU A 75 8.58 -9.12 12.08
C GLU A 75 7.19 -9.17 12.75
N ASN A 76 6.67 -8.03 13.20
CA ASN A 76 5.33 -7.96 13.79
C ASN A 76 4.25 -8.35 12.78
N ILE A 77 4.32 -7.87 11.55
CA ILE A 77 3.38 -8.23 10.48
C ILE A 77 3.47 -9.73 10.17
N TYR A 78 4.67 -10.30 10.15
CA TYR A 78 4.86 -11.73 9.90
C TYR A 78 4.27 -12.60 11.01
N ARG A 79 4.40 -12.17 12.28
CA ARG A 79 3.75 -12.84 13.42
C ARG A 79 2.22 -12.76 13.32
N SER A 80 1.68 -11.58 13.03
CA SER A 80 0.24 -11.40 12.79
C SER A 80 -0.24 -12.30 11.64
N TYR A 81 0.51 -12.37 10.54
CA TYR A 81 0.23 -13.25 9.41
C TYR A 81 0.16 -14.75 9.80
N LYS A 82 1.09 -15.25 10.63
CA LYS A 82 1.08 -16.64 11.07
C LYS A 82 -0.07 -16.99 12.01
N ASN A 83 -0.60 -15.99 12.72
CA ASN A 83 -1.67 -16.15 13.71
C ASN A 83 -3.06 -15.78 13.16
N GLN A 84 -3.18 -15.48 11.86
CA GLN A 84 -4.46 -15.11 11.26
C GLN A 84 -5.39 -16.33 11.17
N GLU A 85 -6.46 -16.30 11.96
CA GLU A 85 -7.64 -17.15 11.75
C GLU A 85 -8.52 -16.53 10.65
N SER A 86 -9.15 -17.39 9.84
CA SER A 86 -10.12 -16.97 8.82
C SER A 86 -11.32 -16.32 9.51
N ARG A 87 -11.50 -15.01 9.31
CA ARG A 87 -12.70 -14.28 9.73
C ARG A 87 -13.51 -13.90 8.50
N GLU A 88 -14.82 -13.84 8.67
CA GLU A 88 -15.72 -13.25 7.67
C GLU A 88 -15.33 -11.78 7.44
N ILE A 89 -15.24 -11.36 6.18
CA ILE A 89 -14.74 -10.05 5.78
C ILE A 89 -15.92 -9.24 5.25
N ASP A 90 -16.18 -8.09 5.87
CA ASP A 90 -17.13 -7.10 5.35
C ASP A 90 -16.68 -6.66 3.93
N LEU A 91 -17.60 -6.72 2.97
CA LEU A 91 -17.38 -6.28 1.58
C LEU A 91 -16.82 -4.86 1.49
N HIS A 92 -17.23 -3.95 2.38
CA HIS A 92 -16.74 -2.57 2.42
C HIS A 92 -15.28 -2.47 2.89
N LEU A 93 -14.80 -3.44 3.68
CA LEU A 93 -13.42 -3.49 4.18
C LEU A 93 -12.51 -4.32 3.28
N ALA A 94 -13.08 -5.13 2.38
CA ALA A 94 -12.31 -5.99 1.48
C ALA A 94 -11.21 -5.23 0.69
N PRO A 95 -11.45 -4.04 0.11
CA PRO A 95 -10.40 -3.31 -0.62
C PRO A 95 -9.21 -2.92 0.27
N ALA A 96 -9.46 -2.47 1.49
CA ALA A 96 -8.42 -2.10 2.45
C ALA A 96 -7.62 -3.33 2.89
N LYS A 97 -8.30 -4.46 3.13
CA LYS A 97 -7.65 -5.72 3.49
C LYS A 97 -6.81 -6.29 2.33
N ILE A 98 -7.34 -6.30 1.10
CA ILE A 98 -6.59 -6.72 -0.10
C ILE A 98 -5.35 -5.86 -0.29
N TYR A 99 -5.47 -4.53 -0.11
CA TYR A 99 -4.34 -3.62 -0.16
C TYR A 99 -3.29 -3.98 0.91
N LYS A 100 -3.71 -4.13 2.17
CA LYS A 100 -2.82 -4.46 3.29
C LYS A 100 -2.07 -5.77 3.04
N ASP A 101 -2.80 -6.83 2.72
CA ASP A 101 -2.23 -8.17 2.59
C ASP A 101 -1.29 -8.27 1.38
N SER A 102 -1.65 -7.66 0.24
CA SER A 102 -0.76 -7.64 -0.94
C SER A 102 0.50 -6.79 -0.69
N LEU A 103 0.37 -5.68 0.04
CA LEU A 103 1.52 -4.85 0.43
C LEU A 103 2.44 -5.60 1.41
N ALA A 104 1.85 -6.22 2.44
CA ALA A 104 2.56 -7.02 3.44
C ALA A 104 3.31 -8.18 2.76
N PHE A 105 2.63 -8.97 1.93
CA PHE A 105 3.24 -10.05 1.17
C PHE A 105 4.45 -9.56 0.37
N ARG A 106 4.28 -8.48 -0.39
CA ARG A 106 5.36 -7.94 -1.23
C ARG A 106 6.56 -7.50 -0.38
N LEU A 107 6.33 -6.79 0.72
CA LEU A 107 7.43 -6.33 1.58
C LEU A 107 8.11 -7.51 2.29
N LEU A 108 7.35 -8.44 2.85
CA LEU A 108 7.89 -9.64 3.49
C LEU A 108 8.76 -10.45 2.51
N GLN A 109 8.27 -10.68 1.29
CA GLN A 109 9.02 -11.38 0.25
C GLN A 109 10.33 -10.66 -0.12
N MET A 110 10.28 -9.32 -0.27
CA MET A 110 11.48 -8.50 -0.56
C MET A 110 12.55 -8.60 0.54
N HIS A 111 12.13 -8.84 1.78
CA HIS A 111 13.01 -8.97 2.96
C HIS A 111 13.32 -10.44 3.31
N GLY A 112 13.01 -11.39 2.43
CA GLY A 112 13.40 -12.80 2.58
C GLY A 112 12.53 -13.62 3.53
N TYR A 113 11.37 -13.12 3.94
CA TYR A 113 10.42 -13.91 4.74
C TYR A 113 9.72 -14.96 3.88
N ASN A 114 9.46 -16.12 4.49
CA ASN A 114 8.74 -17.21 3.83
C ASN A 114 7.22 -16.98 3.88
N VAL A 115 6.68 -16.39 2.82
CA VAL A 115 5.25 -16.12 2.63
C VAL A 115 4.71 -16.89 1.41
N THR A 116 3.43 -17.24 1.46
CA THR A 116 2.76 -18.00 0.39
C THR A 116 1.69 -17.12 -0.26
N PRO A 117 1.47 -17.17 -1.58
CA PRO A 117 0.54 -16.24 -2.27
C PRO A 117 -0.90 -16.32 -1.78
N ARG A 118 -1.29 -17.50 -1.29
CA ARG A 118 -2.60 -17.73 -0.67
C ARG A 118 -2.91 -16.72 0.44
N SER A 119 -1.90 -16.15 1.09
CA SER A 119 -2.03 -15.12 2.12
C SER A 119 -2.72 -13.84 1.67
N PHE A 120 -2.57 -13.46 0.40
CA PHE A 120 -3.16 -12.25 -0.15
C PHE A 120 -4.12 -12.53 -1.30
N CYS A 121 -4.07 -13.74 -1.90
CA CYS A 121 -4.98 -14.17 -2.96
C CYS A 121 -6.35 -14.67 -2.45
N TRP A 122 -6.60 -14.62 -1.13
CA TRP A 122 -7.85 -15.10 -0.52
C TRP A 122 -9.11 -14.53 -1.18
N PHE A 123 -9.08 -13.28 -1.65
CA PHE A 123 -10.21 -12.60 -2.27
C PHE A 123 -10.65 -13.21 -3.61
N LEU A 124 -9.82 -14.06 -4.23
CA LEU A 124 -10.17 -14.78 -5.46
C LEU A 124 -11.02 -16.02 -5.18
N TYR A 125 -10.97 -16.54 -3.94
CA TYR A 125 -11.68 -17.74 -3.51
C TYR A 125 -13.00 -17.44 -2.78
N ASP A 126 -13.26 -16.17 -2.52
CA ASP A 126 -14.53 -15.67 -1.98
C ASP A 126 -15.32 -15.05 -3.14
N GLU A 127 -16.43 -15.69 -3.52
CA GLU A 127 -17.21 -15.30 -4.69
C GLU A 127 -17.84 -13.90 -4.53
N ASP A 128 -18.37 -13.60 -3.35
CA ASP A 128 -19.02 -12.31 -3.08
C ASP A 128 -17.99 -11.17 -3.12
N ILE A 129 -16.82 -11.37 -2.52
CA ILE A 129 -15.74 -10.38 -2.55
C ILE A 129 -15.18 -10.22 -3.96
N ARG A 130 -14.96 -11.32 -4.69
CA ARG A 130 -14.50 -11.27 -6.07
C ARG A 130 -15.47 -10.49 -6.95
N VAL A 131 -16.77 -10.78 -6.87
CA VAL A 131 -17.81 -10.08 -7.62
C VAL A 131 -17.87 -8.61 -7.21
N HIS A 132 -17.73 -8.31 -5.92
CA HIS A 132 -17.67 -6.94 -5.41
C HIS A 132 -16.49 -6.16 -6.02
N VAL A 133 -15.29 -6.76 -6.05
CA VAL A 133 -14.08 -6.17 -6.64
C VAL A 133 -14.24 -5.96 -8.15
N GLU A 134 -14.81 -6.92 -8.87
CA GLU A 134 -15.04 -6.82 -10.32
C GLU A 134 -16.07 -5.73 -10.68
N ARG A 135 -17.13 -5.57 -9.88
CA ARG A 135 -18.19 -4.56 -10.10
C ARG A 135 -17.74 -3.16 -9.72
N ASN A 136 -16.95 -3.03 -8.65
CA ASN A 136 -16.53 -1.75 -8.08
C ASN A 136 -15.04 -1.43 -8.36
N PHE A 137 -14.48 -2.00 -9.44
CA PHE A 137 -13.04 -1.95 -9.72
C PHE A 137 -12.44 -0.53 -9.79
N GLU A 138 -13.23 0.49 -10.11
CA GLU A 138 -12.80 1.90 -10.11
C GLU A 138 -12.45 2.41 -8.70
N TYR A 139 -13.16 1.93 -7.66
CA TYR A 139 -12.93 2.30 -6.27
C TYR A 139 -11.85 1.45 -5.59
N VAL A 140 -11.53 0.27 -6.15
CA VAL A 140 -10.55 -0.67 -5.59
C VAL A 140 -9.21 -0.67 -6.33
N ILE A 141 -9.00 0.30 -7.23
CA ILE A 141 -7.84 0.33 -8.14
C ILE A 141 -6.49 0.34 -7.42
N GLY A 142 -6.39 1.00 -6.25
CA GLY A 142 -5.17 1.02 -5.44
C GLY A 142 -4.83 -0.35 -4.84
N ALA A 143 -5.85 -1.13 -4.48
CA ALA A 143 -5.68 -2.50 -4.01
C ALA A 143 -5.25 -3.42 -5.17
N LEU A 144 -5.93 -3.32 -6.32
CA LEU A 144 -5.58 -4.08 -7.54
C LEU A 144 -4.15 -3.81 -8.01
N TYR A 145 -3.70 -2.56 -7.91
CA TYR A 145 -2.32 -2.21 -8.25
C TYR A 145 -1.29 -2.86 -7.32
N ASN A 146 -1.57 -2.92 -6.01
CA ASN A 146 -0.67 -3.63 -5.08
C ASN A 146 -0.70 -5.15 -5.29
N VAL A 147 -1.85 -5.73 -5.61
CA VAL A 147 -1.96 -7.14 -6.03
C VAL A 147 -1.07 -7.40 -7.25
N TYR A 148 -1.21 -6.60 -8.30
CA TYR A 148 -0.39 -6.74 -9.51
C TYR A 148 1.11 -6.68 -9.16
N ARG A 149 1.54 -5.67 -8.39
CA ARG A 149 2.94 -5.53 -7.98
C ARG A 149 3.45 -6.66 -7.07
N ALA A 150 2.59 -7.22 -6.22
CA ALA A 150 2.94 -8.35 -5.37
C ALA A 150 3.27 -9.59 -6.22
N THR A 151 2.52 -9.81 -7.29
CA THR A 151 2.75 -10.94 -8.21
C THR A 151 3.99 -10.79 -9.08
N GLU A 152 4.52 -9.59 -9.29
CA GLU A 152 5.76 -9.38 -10.08
C GLU A 152 7.01 -9.93 -9.39
N LEU A 153 6.99 -10.08 -8.06
CA LEU A 153 8.11 -10.62 -7.29
C LEU A 153 8.13 -12.14 -7.23
N MET A 154 7.19 -12.79 -7.91
CA MET A 154 6.97 -14.21 -7.76
C MET A 154 7.57 -15.04 -8.88
N PHE A 155 7.98 -16.26 -8.52
CA PHE A 155 8.40 -17.27 -9.48
C PHE A 155 7.18 -17.82 -10.23
N SER A 156 7.35 -18.05 -11.53
CA SER A 156 6.30 -18.37 -12.51
C SER A 156 5.56 -19.71 -12.32
N ARG A 157 5.68 -20.38 -11.17
CA ARG A 157 5.14 -21.72 -10.92
C ARG A 157 4.02 -21.79 -9.89
N GLU A 158 3.62 -20.66 -9.31
CA GLU A 158 2.55 -20.60 -8.31
C GLU A 158 1.25 -20.15 -8.97
N TYR A 159 0.31 -21.09 -9.13
CA TYR A 159 -0.94 -20.89 -9.86
C TYR A 159 -1.77 -19.73 -9.28
N GLU A 160 -1.83 -19.63 -7.95
CA GLU A 160 -2.62 -18.62 -7.24
C GLU A 160 -2.23 -17.18 -7.61
N ALA A 161 -0.93 -16.93 -7.75
CA ALA A 161 -0.44 -15.61 -8.10
C ALA A 161 -0.55 -15.30 -9.57
N GLU A 162 -0.43 -16.31 -10.44
CA GLU A 162 -0.69 -16.12 -11.85
C GLU A 162 -2.15 -15.69 -12.07
N GLU A 163 -3.10 -16.35 -11.41
CA GLU A 163 -4.51 -15.95 -11.41
C GLU A 163 -4.69 -14.52 -10.87
N ALA A 164 -4.08 -14.18 -9.73
CA ALA A 164 -4.14 -12.83 -9.17
C ALA A 164 -3.54 -11.77 -10.11
N ARG A 165 -2.47 -12.10 -10.82
CA ARG A 165 -1.81 -11.24 -11.80
C ARG A 165 -2.71 -10.98 -12.99
N LEU A 166 -3.30 -12.03 -13.56
CA LEU A 166 -4.22 -11.93 -14.69
C LEU A 166 -5.48 -11.15 -14.31
N PHE A 167 -6.06 -11.45 -13.14
CA PHE A 167 -7.24 -10.77 -12.62
C PHE A 167 -7.00 -9.28 -12.43
N SER A 168 -5.95 -8.92 -11.69
CA SER A 168 -5.61 -7.52 -11.41
C SER A 168 -5.25 -6.75 -12.68
N LYS A 169 -4.44 -7.33 -13.56
CA LYS A 169 -4.06 -6.74 -14.85
C LYS A 169 -5.28 -6.43 -15.73
N LYS A 170 -6.21 -7.39 -15.87
CA LYS A 170 -7.45 -7.23 -16.65
C LYS A 170 -8.27 -6.01 -16.18
N LEU A 171 -8.46 -5.87 -14.86
CA LEU A 171 -9.23 -4.77 -14.29
C LEU A 171 -8.49 -3.42 -14.37
N LEU A 172 -7.17 -3.42 -14.17
CA LEU A 172 -6.34 -2.21 -14.36
C LEU A 172 -6.39 -1.72 -15.81
N GLU A 173 -6.25 -2.60 -16.79
CA GLU A 173 -6.36 -2.26 -18.21
C GLU A 173 -7.76 -1.75 -18.58
N LYS A 174 -8.82 -2.36 -18.02
CA LYS A 174 -10.19 -1.87 -18.17
C LYS A 174 -10.34 -0.44 -17.65
N SER A 175 -9.76 -0.14 -16.48
CA SER A 175 -9.79 1.22 -15.92
C SER A 175 -9.05 2.23 -16.80
N LEU A 176 -7.89 1.86 -17.36
CA LEU A 176 -7.14 2.73 -18.27
C LEU A 176 -7.94 3.07 -19.54
N LYS A 177 -8.63 2.09 -20.13
CA LYS A 177 -9.49 2.30 -21.31
C LYS A 177 -10.70 3.20 -21.02
N LEU A 178 -11.26 3.15 -19.81
CA LEU A 178 -12.36 4.03 -19.42
C LEU A 178 -11.92 5.47 -19.19
N LYS A 179 -10.70 5.66 -18.65
CA LYS A 179 -10.11 7.00 -18.48
C LYS A 179 -9.86 7.69 -19.82
N SER A 180 -9.43 6.97 -20.86
CA SER A 180 -9.28 7.54 -22.21
C SER A 180 -10.59 7.93 -22.90
N VAL A 181 -11.74 7.56 -22.34
CA VAL A 181 -13.08 7.88 -22.89
C VAL A 181 -13.77 9.01 -22.10
N LYS A 182 -13.33 9.30 -20.86
CA LYS A 182 -13.95 10.28 -19.96
C LYS A 182 -12.96 11.39 -19.60
N ASP A 183 -12.65 12.27 -20.55
CA ASP A 183 -12.06 13.59 -20.27
C ASP A 183 -13.12 14.56 -19.72
N ASP A 184 -13.76 14.18 -18.60
CA ASP A 184 -14.65 15.05 -17.81
C ASP A 184 -13.89 15.53 -16.55
N PRO A 185 -13.72 16.85 -16.35
CA PRO A 185 -12.93 17.43 -15.25
C PRO A 185 -13.43 17.07 -13.84
N ASN A 186 -14.64 16.53 -13.67
CA ASN A 186 -15.13 16.11 -12.35
C ASN A 186 -14.58 14.75 -11.87
N PHE A 187 -14.09 13.89 -12.76
CA PHE A 187 -13.57 12.56 -12.38
C PHE A 187 -12.20 12.64 -11.67
N GLN A 188 -11.49 13.76 -11.80
CA GLN A 188 -10.24 14.05 -11.09
C GLN A 188 -10.41 14.21 -9.56
N ARG A 189 -11.62 14.22 -9.02
CA ARG A 189 -11.85 14.33 -7.56
C ARG A 189 -11.81 12.99 -6.83
N VAL A 190 -12.12 11.87 -7.49
CA VAL A 190 -12.10 10.53 -6.87
C VAL A 190 -10.71 9.91 -6.92
N VAL A 191 -9.94 10.21 -7.98
CA VAL A 191 -8.52 9.79 -8.11
C VAL A 191 -7.62 10.51 -7.09
N ARG A 192 -8.08 11.64 -6.50
CA ARG A 192 -7.31 12.46 -5.58
C ARG A 192 -6.98 11.85 -4.22
N TYR A 193 -7.67 10.78 -3.80
CA TYR A 193 -7.27 10.03 -2.60
C TYR A 193 -6.26 8.91 -2.90
N SER A 194 -6.17 8.46 -4.15
CA SER A 194 -5.07 7.63 -4.66
C SER A 194 -3.89 8.43 -5.22
N ASP A 195 -4.03 9.74 -5.44
CA ASP A 195 -2.99 10.64 -5.98
C ASP A 195 -1.88 11.05 -5.00
N LEU A 196 -1.87 10.52 -3.76
CA LEU A 196 -0.60 10.40 -3.02
C LEU A 196 0.35 9.37 -3.68
N PHE A 197 -0.12 8.62 -4.67
CA PHE A 197 0.66 7.71 -5.50
C PHE A 197 0.45 8.03 -7.00
N ASN A 198 0.83 9.23 -7.42
CA ASN A 198 0.78 9.62 -8.81
C ASN A 198 1.98 9.04 -9.60
N ILE A 199 1.78 7.89 -10.23
CA ILE A 199 2.80 7.14 -11.02
C ILE A 199 3.27 7.92 -12.26
N SER A 200 2.48 8.86 -12.79
CA SER A 200 2.91 9.69 -13.93
C SER A 200 3.67 10.96 -13.53
N LYS A 201 3.41 11.52 -12.34
CA LYS A 201 4.15 12.69 -11.81
C LYS A 201 5.50 12.32 -11.20
N ALA A 202 5.59 11.14 -10.57
CA ALA A 202 6.87 10.59 -10.10
C ALA A 202 7.81 10.25 -11.27
N ARG A 203 7.32 9.92 -12.46
CA ARG A 203 8.23 9.70 -13.60
C ARG A 203 8.90 10.99 -14.09
N ASN A 204 8.22 12.14 -13.96
CA ASN A 204 8.69 13.42 -14.50
C ASN A 204 9.58 14.23 -13.53
N ILE A 205 9.50 13.97 -12.22
CA ILE A 205 10.44 14.53 -11.25
C ILE A 205 11.78 13.77 -11.28
N TYR A 206 11.73 12.44 -11.44
CA TYR A 206 12.93 11.60 -11.41
C TYR A 206 13.77 11.67 -12.70
N SER A 207 13.21 12.14 -13.83
CA SER A 207 14.00 12.45 -15.04
C SER A 207 14.70 13.81 -15.00
N ASN A 208 14.24 14.76 -14.18
CA ASN A 208 14.81 16.12 -14.13
C ASN A 208 15.89 16.31 -13.06
N CYS A 209 16.02 15.39 -12.10
CA CYS A 209 17.07 15.46 -11.07
C CYS A 209 18.37 14.72 -11.44
N PHE A 210 18.44 14.04 -12.59
CA PHE A 210 19.63 13.25 -12.99
C PHE A 210 20.40 13.77 -14.22
N TYR A 211 20.09 14.97 -14.73
CA TYR A 211 20.84 15.59 -15.84
C TYR A 211 21.32 17.02 -15.58
N LYS A 212 21.43 17.44 -14.31
CA LYS A 212 22.17 18.64 -13.92
C LYS A 212 22.91 18.43 -12.59
N MET A 213 23.90 17.55 -12.65
CA MET A 213 25.17 17.66 -11.92
C MET A 213 26.26 17.05 -12.79
#